data_AF-A0AA39NWN7-F1
#
_entry.id   AF-A0AA39NWN7-F1
#
_cell.length_a   1.000
_cell.length_b   1.000
_cell.length_c   1.000
_cell.angle_alpha   90.00
_cell.angle_beta   90.00
_cell.angle_gamma   90.00
#
_symmetry.space_group_name_H-M   'P 1'
#
loop_
_entity.id
_entity.type
_entity.pdbx_description
1 polymer ?
#
loop_
_entity_poly.entity_id
_entity_poly.type
_entity_poly.pdbx_seq_one_letter_code
_entity_poly.pdbx_strand_id
1 'polypeptide(L)'
;MVVSHFGDYIAFKLNPVASLKDLKDAEVTQSCEALKTTIYVACVTHLFCFPLPGVEYIFVSMTLVSQGLPDGPPDRFILPDMAVPILPNNFNPLARLPLNPMQPLTWPDCYHPTLTVTHCRIQNDLTV
;
A
#
# COMPACT_ATOMS: atom_id res chain seq x y z
N MET A 1 -6.34 12.69 7.82
CA MET A 1 -6.15 12.47 6.37
C MET A 1 -7.55 12.49 5.74
N VAL A 2 -7.73 12.59 4.42
CA VAL A 2 -9.08 12.47 3.83
C VAL A 2 -9.34 10.97 3.64
N VAL A 3 -10.55 10.50 3.96
CA VAL A 3 -10.96 9.10 3.72
C VAL A 3 -10.52 8.70 2.31
N SER A 4 -9.68 7.66 2.23
CA SER A 4 -9.16 7.20 0.95
C SER A 4 -10.25 6.47 0.17
N HIS A 5 -10.39 6.80 -1.11
CA HIS A 5 -11.36 6.18 -2.00
C HIS A 5 -10.71 5.07 -2.81
N PHE A 6 -11.54 4.23 -3.43
CA PHE A 6 -11.08 3.27 -4.42
C PHE A 6 -10.31 3.98 -5.55
N GLY A 7 -9.12 3.49 -5.86
CA GLY A 7 -8.23 4.03 -6.89
C GLY A 7 -7.29 5.15 -6.41
N ASP A 8 -7.44 5.63 -5.17
CA ASP A 8 -6.56 6.64 -4.61
C ASP A 8 -5.17 6.06 -4.33
N TYR A 9 -4.14 6.82 -4.71
CA TYR A 9 -2.77 6.54 -4.29
C TYR A 9 -2.49 7.25 -2.98
N ILE A 10 -2.02 6.49 -2.00
CA ILE A 10 -1.72 6.98 -0.66
C ILE A 10 -0.27 6.70 -0.30
N ALA A 11 0.36 7.67 0.37
CA ALA A 11 1.62 7.47 1.06
C ALA A 11 1.32 7.23 2.54
N PHE A 12 1.82 6.13 3.09
CA PHE A 12 1.56 5.77 4.49
C PHE A 12 2.79 5.17 5.15
N LYS A 13 2.77 5.17 6.48
CA LYS A 13 3.82 4.61 7.33
C LYS A 13 3.17 3.63 8.28
N LEU A 14 3.78 2.46 8.45
CA LEU A 14 3.32 1.48 9.43
C LEU A 14 3.53 2.03 10.85
N ASN A 15 2.60 1.71 11.75
CA ASN A 15 2.71 1.98 13.18
C ASN A 15 2.82 0.63 13.93
N PRO A 16 4.03 0.06 14.08
CA PRO A 16 4.23 -1.27 14.66
C PRO A 16 3.67 -1.37 16.09
N VAL A 17 3.82 -0.29 16.88
CA VAL A 17 3.33 -0.22 18.25
C VAL A 17 1.80 -0.35 18.28
N ALA A 18 1.08 0.41 17.45
CA ALA A 18 -0.38 0.29 17.37
C ALA A 18 -0.82 -1.07 16.79
N SER A 19 -0.10 -1.59 15.79
CA SER A 19 -0.42 -2.88 15.15
C SER A 19 -0.30 -4.07 16.11
N LEU A 20 0.63 -4.02 17.06
CA LEU A 20 0.93 -5.14 17.96
C LEU A 20 0.55 -4.87 19.42
N LYS A 21 -0.14 -3.76 19.70
CA LYS A 21 -0.58 -3.36 21.05
C LYS A 21 -1.35 -4.46 21.79
N ASP A 22 -2.18 -5.21 21.06
CA ASP A 22 -3.07 -6.22 21.64
C ASP A 22 -2.33 -7.49 22.10
N LEU A 23 -1.05 -7.68 21.72
CA LEU A 23 -0.22 -8.77 22.23
C LEU A 23 0.15 -8.60 23.71
N LYS A 24 0.09 -7.36 24.23
CA LYS A 24 0.37 -7.02 25.64
C LYS A 24 1.72 -7.57 26.14
N ASP A 25 2.72 -7.53 25.28
CA ASP A 25 4.07 -8.01 25.54
C ASP A 25 5.06 -6.84 25.51
N ALA A 26 5.78 -6.66 26.62
CA ALA A 26 6.72 -5.55 26.78
C ALA A 26 7.94 -5.65 25.86
N GLU A 27 8.43 -6.87 25.59
CA GLU A 27 9.56 -7.09 24.69
C GLU A 27 9.18 -6.77 23.24
N VAL A 28 7.96 -7.15 22.85
CA VAL A 28 7.41 -6.81 21.52
C VAL A 28 7.24 -5.30 21.39
N THR A 29 6.68 -4.63 22.41
CA THR A 29 6.52 -3.17 22.38
C THR A 29 7.87 -2.46 22.24
N GLN A 30 8.87 -2.86 23.02
CA GLN A 30 10.21 -2.28 22.93
C GLN A 30 10.84 -2.48 21.54
N SER A 31 10.66 -3.68 20.97
CA SER A 31 11.14 -3.98 19.60
C SER A 31 10.42 -3.14 18.54
N CYS A 32 9.11 -2.93 18.70
CA CYS A 32 8.29 -2.07 17.84
C CYS A 32 8.71 -0.60 17.88
N GLU A 33 9.09 -0.10 19.06
CA GLU A 33 9.59 1.27 19.23
C GLU A 33 10.95 1.48 18.57
N ALA A 34 11.80 0.45 18.58
CA ALA A 34 13.13 0.47 17.94
C ALA A 34 13.07 0.29 16.41
N LEU A 35 11.95 -0.18 15.87
CA LEU A 35 11.78 -0.47 14.44
C LEU A 35 11.77 0.81 13.60
N LYS A 36 12.75 0.91 12.70
CA LYS A 36 12.79 1.98 11.69
C LYS A 36 11.72 1.72 10.63
N THR A 37 10.76 2.62 10.55
CA THR A 37 9.65 2.55 9.60
C THR A 37 9.87 3.53 8.46
N THR A 38 9.60 3.09 7.23
CA THR A 38 9.70 3.90 6.00
C THR A 38 8.31 4.29 5.49
N ILE A 39 8.29 5.19 4.51
CA ILE A 39 7.08 5.56 3.77
C ILE A 39 6.89 4.54 2.65
N TYR A 40 5.67 4.00 2.57
CA TYR A 40 5.21 3.15 1.49
C TYR A 40 4.19 3.91 0.66
N VAL A 41 4.10 3.57 -0.63
CA VAL A 41 3.07 4.08 -1.53
C VAL A 41 2.21 2.91 -1.97
N ALA A 42 0.89 3.09 -1.98
CA ALA A 42 -0.05 2.08 -2.45
C ALA A 42 -1.25 2.70 -3.14
N CYS A 43 -1.89 1.93 -4.02
CA CYS A 43 -3.21 2.23 -4.57
C CYS A 43 -4.28 1.47 -3.78
N VAL A 44 -5.31 2.15 -3.29
CA VAL A 44 -6.43 1.52 -2.58
C VAL A 44 -7.31 0.77 -3.58
N THR A 45 -7.45 -0.53 -3.40
CA THR A 45 -8.20 -1.41 -4.33
C THR A 45 -9.51 -1.88 -3.76
N HIS A 46 -9.69 -1.94 -2.44
CA HIS A 46 -11.00 -2.23 -1.83
C HIS A 46 -11.14 -1.59 -0.46
N LEU A 47 -12.34 -1.12 -0.15
CA LEU A 47 -12.77 -0.75 1.21
C LEU A 47 -13.67 -1.86 1.72
N PHE A 48 -13.28 -2.55 2.79
CA PHE A 48 -14.08 -3.64 3.37
C PHE A 48 -15.06 -3.15 4.44
N CYS A 49 -14.81 -1.97 5.00
CA CYS A 49 -15.68 -1.36 5.99
C CYS A 49 -15.97 0.08 5.58
N PHE A 50 -17.22 0.50 5.71
CA PHE A 50 -17.56 1.90 5.56
C PHE A 50 -16.96 2.69 6.74
N PRO A 51 -16.38 3.86 6.47
CA PRO A 51 -15.94 4.76 7.52
C PRO A 51 -17.20 5.35 8.17
N LEU A 52 -17.61 4.79 9.31
CA LEU A 52 -18.75 5.26 10.09
C LEU A 52 -18.22 6.06 11.29
N PRO A 53 -18.93 7.10 11.76
CA PRO A 53 -18.59 7.79 12.99
C PRO A 53 -18.44 6.83 14.17
N GLY A 54 -17.40 7.02 14.99
CA GLY A 54 -17.11 6.16 16.15
C GLY A 54 -16.39 4.85 15.85
N VAL A 55 -16.16 4.49 14.59
CA VAL A 55 -15.26 3.38 14.22
C VAL A 55 -13.83 3.91 14.21
N GLU A 56 -12.93 3.37 15.03
CA GLU A 56 -11.55 3.88 15.14
C GLU A 56 -10.68 3.52 13.92
N TYR A 57 -10.89 2.34 13.33
CA TYR A 57 -10.12 1.85 12.19
C TYR A 57 -11.01 1.23 11.13
N ILE A 58 -10.69 1.49 9.86
CA ILE A 58 -11.30 0.81 8.71
C ILE A 58 -10.33 -0.20 8.09
N PHE A 59 -10.88 -1.25 7.51
CA PHE A 59 -10.11 -2.30 6.85
C PHE A 59 -10.13 -2.10 5.33
N VAL A 60 -8.95 -2.13 4.71
CA VAL A 60 -8.77 -1.86 3.28
C VAL A 60 -7.84 -2.89 2.63
N SER A 61 -8.10 -3.21 1.37
CA SER A 61 -7.09 -3.79 0.47
C SER A 61 -6.44 -2.68 -0.34
N MET A 62 -5.14 -2.83 -0.54
CA MET A 62 -4.35 -1.96 -1.39
C MET A 62 -3.28 -2.76 -2.12
N THR A 63 -2.80 -2.23 -3.23
CA THR A 63 -1.64 -2.76 -3.95
C THR A 63 -0.47 -1.81 -3.76
N LEU A 64 0.62 -2.31 -3.18
CA LEU A 64 1.85 -1.54 -3.00
C LEU A 64 2.45 -1.19 -4.36
N VAL A 65 3.03 0.01 -4.44
CA VAL A 65 3.78 0.47 -5.61
C VAL A 65 5.25 0.08 -5.41
N SER A 66 5.85 -0.56 -6.42
CA SER A 66 7.30 -0.77 -6.47
C SER A 66 7.96 0.38 -7.22
N GLN A 67 9.17 0.71 -6.80
CA GLN A 67 10.09 1.51 -7.60
C GLN A 67 11.03 0.54 -8.32
N GLY A 68 11.06 0.61 -9.65
CA GLY A 68 11.65 -0.41 -10.52
C GLY A 68 10.74 -1.62 -10.74
N LEU A 69 11.13 -2.43 -11.74
CA LEU A 69 10.47 -3.71 -12.01
C LEU A 69 10.70 -4.66 -10.83
N PRO A 70 9.62 -5.19 -10.21
CA PRO A 70 9.75 -6.11 -9.10
C PRO A 70 10.27 -7.47 -9.60
N ASP A 71 11.17 -8.13 -8.85
CA ASP A 71 11.69 -9.46 -9.23
C ASP A 71 10.58 -10.53 -9.38
N GLY A 72 9.46 -10.33 -8.69
CA GLY A 72 8.32 -11.26 -8.68
C GLY A 72 8.63 -12.57 -7.94
N PRO A 73 7.62 -13.29 -7.43
CA PRO A 73 7.79 -14.65 -6.92
C PRO A 73 7.73 -15.68 -8.09
N PRO A 74 8.87 -16.22 -8.56
CA PRO A 74 8.89 -17.12 -9.72
C PRO A 74 8.20 -18.46 -9.43
N ASP A 75 8.13 -18.89 -8.17
CA ASP A 75 7.40 -20.07 -7.69
C ASP A 75 5.89 -19.96 -7.94
N ARG A 76 5.38 -18.73 -8.12
CA ARG A 76 3.97 -18.45 -8.44
C ARG A 76 3.77 -18.08 -9.90
N PHE A 77 4.80 -18.27 -10.74
CA PHE A 77 4.81 -17.85 -12.14
C PHE A 77 4.54 -16.35 -12.33
N ILE A 78 4.92 -15.53 -11.34
CA ILE A 78 4.84 -14.06 -11.43
C ILE A 78 6.22 -13.55 -11.83
N LEU A 79 6.32 -13.07 -13.06
CA LEU A 79 7.55 -12.55 -13.64
C LEU A 79 7.58 -11.02 -13.58
N PRO A 80 8.77 -10.39 -13.57
CA PRO A 80 8.90 -8.93 -13.51
C PRO A 80 8.14 -8.19 -14.62
N ASP A 81 8.11 -8.79 -15.81
CA ASP A 81 7.47 -8.22 -17.00
C ASP A 81 5.93 -8.21 -16.94
N MET A 82 5.34 -8.88 -15.95
CA MET A 82 3.91 -8.86 -15.67
C MET A 82 3.48 -7.58 -14.93
N ALA A 83 4.41 -6.84 -14.31
CA ALA A 83 4.13 -5.61 -13.61
C ALA A 83 3.61 -4.51 -14.56
N VAL A 84 2.71 -3.66 -14.08
CA VAL A 84 2.10 -2.61 -14.90
C VAL A 84 2.78 -1.27 -14.56
N PRO A 85 3.30 -0.52 -15.55
CA PRO A 85 3.92 0.77 -15.28
C PRO A 85 2.88 1.80 -14.82
N ILE A 86 3.31 2.79 -14.05
CA ILE A 86 2.48 3.92 -13.61
C ILE A 86 3.10 5.20 -14.15
N LEU A 87 2.28 6.05 -14.78
CA LEU A 87 2.76 7.33 -15.31
C LEU A 87 3.46 8.16 -14.22
N PRO A 88 4.60 8.80 -14.54
CA PRO A 88 5.11 9.07 -15.90
C PRO A 88 5.91 7.93 -16.56
N ASN A 89 6.10 6.79 -15.89
CA ASN A 89 6.81 5.66 -16.47
C ASN A 89 6.01 5.01 -17.60
N ASN A 90 6.67 4.71 -18.72
CA ASN A 90 6.07 4.08 -19.91
C ASN A 90 6.81 2.80 -20.33
N PHE A 91 7.85 2.40 -19.61
CA PHE A 91 8.63 1.22 -19.94
C PHE A 91 8.03 -0.04 -19.30
N ASN A 92 7.71 -1.04 -20.11
CA ASN A 92 7.47 -2.40 -19.66
C ASN A 92 7.94 -3.38 -20.76
N PRO A 93 8.61 -4.50 -20.43
CA PRO A 93 9.14 -5.43 -21.43
C PRO A 93 8.09 -6.04 -22.37
N LEU A 94 6.84 -6.19 -21.89
CA LEU A 94 5.70 -6.69 -22.66
C LEU A 94 4.82 -5.56 -23.23
N ALA A 95 5.32 -4.32 -23.27
CA ALA A 95 4.61 -3.14 -23.77
C ALA A 95 3.23 -2.91 -23.12
N ARG A 96 3.08 -3.26 -21.83
CA ARG A 96 1.85 -2.97 -21.07
C ARG A 96 1.62 -1.46 -20.98
N LEU A 97 0.37 -1.04 -21.21
CA LEU A 97 -0.01 0.37 -21.08
C LEU A 97 0.13 0.84 -19.63
N PRO A 98 0.70 2.03 -19.40
CA PRO A 98 0.84 2.56 -18.06
C PRO A 98 -0.50 3.02 -17.50
N LEU A 99 -0.67 2.86 -16.19
CA LEU A 99 -1.81 3.45 -15.48
C LEU A 99 -1.62 4.95 -15.33
N ASN A 100 -2.71 5.70 -15.52
CA ASN A 100 -2.74 7.14 -15.34
C ASN A 100 -3.48 7.49 -14.04
N PRO A 101 -2.76 7.74 -12.93
CA PRO A 101 -3.39 8.17 -11.69
C PRO A 101 -3.99 9.58 -11.84
N MET A 102 -5.11 9.87 -11.18
CA MET A 102 -5.72 11.21 -11.22
C MET A 102 -4.75 12.30 -10.72
N GLN A 103 -3.97 11.97 -9.70
CA GLN A 103 -2.85 12.77 -9.23
C GLN A 103 -1.56 12.07 -9.63
N PRO A 104 -0.70 12.70 -10.45
CA PRO A 104 0.58 12.12 -10.84
C PRO A 104 1.42 11.76 -9.62
N LEU A 105 2.03 10.57 -9.64
CA LEU A 105 3.02 10.20 -8.64
C LEU A 105 4.27 11.08 -8.84
N THR A 106 4.85 11.55 -7.73
CA THR A 106 6.07 12.37 -7.77
C THR A 106 7.34 11.55 -7.99
N TRP A 107 7.24 10.22 -7.84
CA TRP A 107 8.36 9.30 -8.00
C TRP A 107 8.43 8.76 -9.43
N PRO A 108 9.62 8.71 -10.06
CA PRO A 108 9.81 8.06 -11.34
C PRO A 108 9.87 6.55 -11.16
N ASP A 109 9.74 5.84 -12.29
CA ASP A 109 9.97 4.40 -12.38
C ASP A 109 9.06 3.55 -11.47
N CYS A 110 7.79 3.94 -11.36
CA CYS A 110 6.82 3.24 -10.52
C CYS A 110 6.05 2.16 -11.29
N TYR A 111 5.76 1.06 -10.59
CA TYR A 111 4.99 -0.07 -11.11
C TYR A 111 3.99 -0.61 -10.08
N HIS A 112 2.91 -1.22 -10.59
CA HIS A 112 2.10 -2.17 -9.82
C HIS A 112 2.63 -3.59 -10.03
N PRO A 113 3.15 -4.24 -8.98
CA PRO A 113 3.45 -5.66 -9.05
C PRO A 113 2.18 -6.49 -9.28
N THR A 114 2.33 -7.58 -10.02
CA THR A 114 1.21 -8.46 -10.37
C THR A 114 0.73 -9.25 -9.16
N LEU A 115 -0.59 -9.32 -8.98
CA LEU A 115 -1.27 -10.12 -7.94
C LEU A 115 -0.82 -9.82 -6.49
N THR A 116 -0.21 -8.66 -6.25
CA THR A 116 0.10 -8.22 -4.89
C THR A 116 -1.08 -7.52 -4.26
N VAL A 117 -1.53 -8.06 -3.14
CA VAL A 117 -2.58 -7.47 -2.30
C VAL A 117 -2.05 -7.35 -0.89
N THR A 118 -2.18 -6.16 -0.32
CA THR A 118 -1.85 -5.85 1.07
C THR A 118 -3.13 -5.46 1.79
N HIS A 119 -3.34 -6.06 2.95
CA HIS A 119 -4.48 -5.77 3.81
C HIS A 119 -4.02 -4.95 5.00
N CYS A 120 -4.62 -3.78 5.20
CA CYS A 120 -4.26 -2.89 6.30
C CYS A 120 -5.50 -2.42 7.05
N ARG A 121 -5.30 -2.17 8.35
CA ARG A 121 -6.18 -1.28 9.12
C ARG A 121 -5.61 0.12 9.04
N ILE A 122 -6.44 1.06 8.60
CA ILE A 122 -6.09 2.48 8.58
C ILE A 122 -6.98 3.22 9.57
N GLN A 123 -6.45 4.26 10.20
CA GLN A 123 -7.21 5.07 11.14
C GLN A 123 -8.37 5.72 10.40
N ASN A 124 -9.56 5.67 10.99
CA ASN A 124 -10.73 6.33 10.42
C ASN A 124 -10.69 7.82 10.75
N ASP A 125 -10.69 8.66 9.72
CA ASP A 125 -10.68 10.11 9.87
C ASP A 125 -12.10 10.71 10.03
N LEU A 126 -13.16 9.92 9.82
CA LEU A 126 -14.53 10.37 10.09
C LEU A 126 -14.81 10.32 11.59
N THR A 127 -14.32 11.37 12.26
CA THR A 127 -14.68 11.84 13.62
C THR A 127 -14.79 10.74 14.68
N VAL A 128 -13.73 10.65 15.50
CA VAL A 128 -13.95 10.57 16.96
C VAL A 128 -14.69 11.82 17.41
#